data_AF-A0A179D129-F1
#
_entry.id   AF-A0A179D129-F1
#
_cell.length_a   1.000
_cell.length_b   1.000
_cell.length_c   1.000
_cell.angle_alpha   90.00
_cell.angle_beta   90.00
_cell.angle_gamma   90.00
#
_symmetry.space_group_name_H-M   'P 1'
#
loop_
_entity.id
_entity.type
_entity.pdbx_description
1 polymer ?
#
loop_
_entity_poly.entity_id
_entity_poly.type
_entity_poly.pdbx_seq_one_letter_code
_entity_poly.pdbx_strand_id
1 'polypeptide(L)'
;MKSTGKIIWLGLCLVLCSVFWAQAVTITATGSGPTRQAAINNALRAAVEQAMGAYIQSNTRVVEGRLDYDRIISASAGYIRHYDVLAEGQDPIDQVYKVKVRVPSFTAFKVLGRGKQGGRLKELAYRVSPEVAEKLETSSYGFIPKRLLLVVVPEAMVPKVVERIIRVNQSGEHGDGKIFVLPMEGVFRVRTGEEGLEALF
;
A
#
# COMPACT_ATOMS: atom_id res chain seq x y z
N MET A 1 -42.21 37.54 -25.57
CA MET A 1 -41.67 37.01 -24.30
C MET A 1 -41.18 35.58 -24.51
N LYS A 2 -39.88 35.36 -24.76
CA LYS A 2 -39.29 34.02 -24.92
C LYS A 2 -37.95 33.94 -24.17
N SER A 3 -37.94 33.06 -23.16
CA SER A 3 -36.84 32.15 -22.80
C SER A 3 -35.45 32.74 -22.54
N THR A 4 -35.25 33.38 -21.38
CA THR A 4 -33.92 33.73 -20.82
C THR A 4 -33.60 33.02 -19.49
N GLY A 5 -34.41 32.04 -19.07
CA GLY A 5 -34.29 31.41 -17.74
C GLY A 5 -33.59 30.06 -17.63
N LYS A 6 -33.22 29.39 -18.74
CA LYS A 6 -32.76 27.99 -18.70
C LYS A 6 -31.24 27.75 -18.78
N ILE A 7 -30.45 28.76 -19.15
CA ILE A 7 -29.00 28.58 -19.38
C ILE A 7 -28.18 28.72 -18.09
N ILE A 8 -28.68 29.48 -17.10
CA ILE A 8 -27.95 29.72 -15.84
C ILE A 8 -27.95 28.49 -14.91
N TRP A 9 -28.97 27.63 -15.00
CA TRP A 9 -29.09 26.46 -14.12
C TRP A 9 -28.19 25.28 -14.53
N LEU A 10 -27.84 25.15 -15.82
CA LEU A 10 -26.93 24.08 -16.28
C LEU A 10 -25.46 24.36 -15.92
N GLY A 11 -25.06 25.63 -15.85
CA GLY A 11 -23.70 26.02 -15.47
C GLY A 11 -23.39 25.80 -13.99
N LEU A 12 -24.39 25.96 -13.11
CA LEU A 12 -24.20 25.82 -11.67
C LEU A 12 -24.08 24.35 -11.21
N CYS A 13 -24.74 23.42 -11.91
CA CYS A 13 -24.63 21.98 -11.62
C CYS A 13 -23.28 21.38 -12.06
N LEU A 14 -22.66 21.92 -13.12
CA LEU A 14 -21.38 21.43 -13.65
C LEU A 14 -20.18 21.83 -12.79
N VAL A 15 -20.28 22.94 -12.04
CA VAL A 15 -19.23 23.40 -11.11
C VAL A 15 -19.29 22.65 -9.78
N LEU A 16 -20.46 22.13 -9.38
CA LEU A 16 -20.61 21.31 -8.16
C LEU A 16 -20.07 19.88 -8.30
N CYS A 17 -19.81 19.41 -9.51
CA CYS A 17 -19.37 18.03 -9.77
C CYS A 17 -17.84 17.85 -9.82
N SER A 18 -17.06 18.93 -9.85
CA SER A 18 -15.61 18.88 -10.10
C SER A 18 -14.72 18.84 -8.85
N VAL A 19 -15.28 18.60 -7.66
CA VAL A 19 -14.51 18.55 -6.41
C VAL A 19 -14.63 17.19 -5.71
N PHE A 20 -14.80 16.10 -6.48
CA PHE A 20 -14.44 14.78 -5.98
C PHE A 20 -12.92 14.65 -6.12
N TRP A 21 -12.20 15.15 -5.10
CA TRP A 21 -10.79 14.83 -4.93
C TRP A 21 -10.66 13.31 -4.90
N ALA A 22 -9.96 12.77 -5.88
CA ALA A 22 -9.62 11.37 -5.96
C ALA A 22 -8.82 10.99 -4.69
N GLN A 23 -9.52 10.51 -3.66
CA GLN A 23 -8.91 10.08 -2.41
C GLN A 23 -8.16 8.79 -2.69
N ALA A 24 -6.84 8.89 -2.84
CA ALA A 24 -5.97 7.72 -2.81
C ALA A 24 -6.26 6.94 -1.52
N VAL A 25 -6.09 5.61 -1.55
CA VAL A 25 -6.20 4.78 -0.34
C VAL A 25 -5.19 5.28 0.68
N THR A 26 -5.67 5.99 1.68
CA THR A 26 -4.82 6.55 2.72
C THR A 26 -5.24 6.01 4.07
N ILE A 27 -4.28 5.44 4.79
CA ILE A 27 -4.47 4.97 6.14
C ILE A 27 -4.10 6.12 7.08
N THR A 28 -4.95 6.39 8.06
CA THR A 28 -4.58 7.30 9.15
C THR A 28 -4.10 6.52 10.36
N ALA A 29 -2.88 6.80 10.81
CA ALA A 29 -2.30 6.18 11.99
C ALA A 29 -1.90 7.23 13.01
N THR A 30 -2.01 6.88 14.28
CA THR A 30 -1.61 7.72 15.41
C THR A 30 -0.42 7.11 16.11
N GLY A 31 0.56 7.93 16.45
CA GLY A 31 1.73 7.52 17.23
C GLY A 31 2.01 8.50 18.35
N SER A 32 2.55 7.96 19.44
CA SER A 32 2.91 8.71 20.63
C SER A 32 4.38 8.50 20.96
N GLY A 33 5.06 9.49 21.54
CA GLY A 33 6.45 9.34 21.94
C GLY A 33 7.01 10.52 22.75
N PRO A 34 8.20 10.36 23.37
CA PRO A 34 8.83 11.40 24.18
C PRO A 34 9.29 12.60 23.35
N THR A 35 9.53 12.41 22.05
CA THR A 35 9.86 13.48 21.10
C THR A 35 8.90 13.44 19.92
N ARG A 36 8.73 14.59 19.25
CA ARG A 36 7.97 14.68 17.99
C ARG A 36 8.43 13.62 16.99
N GLN A 37 9.73 13.44 16.83
CA GLN A 37 10.28 12.46 15.88
C GLN A 37 9.97 11.02 16.29
N ALA A 38 10.03 10.70 17.60
CA ALA A 38 9.65 9.39 18.10
C ALA A 38 8.15 9.11 17.87
N ALA A 39 7.29 10.10 18.10
CA ALA A 39 5.85 10.01 17.85
C ALA A 39 5.57 9.77 16.35
N ILE A 40 6.27 10.46 15.45
CA ILE A 40 6.18 10.23 14.00
C ILE A 40 6.62 8.82 13.64
N ASN A 41 7.78 8.38 14.12
CA ASN A 41 8.29 7.03 13.81
C ASN A 41 7.31 5.95 14.30
N ASN A 42 6.71 6.13 15.48
CA ASN A 42 5.69 5.22 16.01
C ASN A 42 4.39 5.28 15.20
N ALA A 43 3.98 6.46 14.73
CA ALA A 43 2.81 6.61 13.86
C ALA A 43 3.02 5.92 12.51
N LEU A 44 4.21 6.07 11.92
CA LEU A 44 4.60 5.39 10.68
C LEU A 44 4.65 3.88 10.85
N ARG A 45 5.19 3.39 11.97
CA ARG A 45 5.19 1.97 12.29
C ARG A 45 3.76 1.43 12.39
N ALA A 46 2.89 2.13 13.11
CA ALA A 46 1.47 1.76 13.23
C ALA A 46 0.77 1.75 11.85
N ALA A 47 1.09 2.70 10.97
CA ALA A 47 0.57 2.70 9.60
C ALA A 47 1.03 1.47 8.80
N VAL A 48 2.30 1.05 8.94
CA VAL A 48 2.82 -0.18 8.30
C VAL A 48 2.10 -1.41 8.85
N GLU A 49 1.90 -1.49 10.16
CA GLU A 49 1.18 -2.60 10.81
C GLU A 49 -0.27 -2.68 10.33
N GLN A 50 -0.95 -1.54 10.16
CA GLN A 50 -2.31 -1.48 9.62
C GLN A 50 -2.38 -1.85 8.13
N ALA A 51 -1.36 -1.48 7.36
CA ALA A 51 -1.30 -1.75 5.92
C ALA A 51 -0.99 -3.21 5.57
N MET A 52 -0.01 -3.80 6.26
CA MET A 52 0.57 -5.09 5.93
C MET A 52 0.05 -6.22 6.83
N GLY A 53 -0.60 -5.87 7.93
CA GLY A 53 -0.78 -6.76 9.07
C GLY A 53 0.56 -6.98 9.80
N ALA A 54 0.48 -7.78 10.86
CA ALA A 54 1.66 -8.25 11.57
C ALA A 54 1.80 -9.75 11.40
N TYR A 55 3.00 -10.21 11.04
CA TYR A 55 3.32 -11.63 11.07
C TYR A 55 3.58 -12.03 12.51
N ILE A 56 2.69 -12.86 13.07
CA ILE A 56 2.81 -13.39 14.43
C ILE A 56 3.47 -14.76 14.35
N GLN A 57 4.69 -14.86 14.83
CA GLN A 57 5.37 -16.15 15.03
C GLN A 57 5.41 -16.46 16.51
N SER A 58 4.77 -17.55 16.92
CA SER A 58 4.90 -18.11 18.27
C SER A 58 5.89 -19.27 18.23
N ASN A 59 6.82 -19.27 19.18
CA ASN A 59 7.76 -20.35 19.37
C ASN A 59 7.74 -20.72 20.86
N THR A 60 7.15 -21.88 21.14
CA THR A 60 7.02 -22.42 22.49
C THR A 60 7.93 -23.63 22.63
N ARG A 61 8.89 -23.57 23.55
CA ARG A 61 9.79 -24.68 23.84
C ARG A 61 9.45 -25.27 25.21
N VAL A 62 9.14 -26.56 25.23
CA VAL A 62 8.92 -27.34 26.46
C VAL A 62 10.02 -28.39 26.56
N VAL A 63 10.73 -28.41 27.69
CA VAL A 63 11.80 -29.36 27.96
C VAL A 63 11.48 -30.05 29.28
N GLU A 64 11.48 -31.39 29.30
CA GLU A 64 11.22 -32.20 30.49
C GLU A 64 9.89 -31.88 31.20
N GLY A 65 8.85 -31.55 30.42
CA GLY A 65 7.53 -31.20 30.95
C GLY A 65 7.44 -29.82 31.60
N ARG A 66 8.51 -29.00 31.53
CA ARG A 66 8.49 -27.59 31.95
C ARG A 66 8.64 -26.67 30.75
N LEU A 67 7.92 -25.54 30.79
CA LEU A 67 8.04 -24.48 29.80
C LEU A 67 9.42 -23.83 29.96
N ASP A 68 10.25 -23.90 28.93
CA ASP A 68 11.55 -23.21 28.88
C ASP A 68 11.33 -21.73 28.51
N TYR A 69 10.67 -21.50 27.37
CA TYR A 69 10.14 -20.18 27.02
C TYR A 69 8.99 -20.27 26.01
N ASP A 70 8.13 -19.25 26.05
CA ASP A 70 7.15 -18.97 25.02
C ASP A 70 7.40 -17.55 24.49
N ARG A 71 7.79 -17.44 23.21
CA ARG A 71 8.06 -16.14 22.59
C ARG A 71 7.12 -15.94 21.41
N ILE A 72 6.32 -14.89 21.49
CA ILE A 72 5.51 -14.39 20.39
C ILE A 72 6.23 -13.18 19.80
N ILE A 73 6.67 -13.28 18.54
CA ILE A 73 7.29 -12.17 17.80
C ILE A 73 6.27 -11.67 16.79
N SER A 74 5.93 -10.39 16.91
CA SER A 74 5.13 -9.66 15.92
C SER A 74 6.07 -8.83 15.06
N ALA A 75 6.18 -9.18 13.78
CA ALA A 75 7.03 -8.47 12.83
C ALA A 75 6.21 -7.95 11.64
N SER A 76 6.38 -6.67 11.34
CA SER A 76 5.80 -5.99 10.19
C SER A 76 6.93 -5.24 9.47
N ALA A 77 7.06 -5.44 8.16
CA ALA A 77 8.16 -4.90 7.38
C ALA A 77 7.61 -4.04 6.24
N GLY A 78 7.78 -2.73 6.33
CA GLY A 78 7.32 -1.79 5.31
C GLY A 78 8.15 -0.51 5.31
N TYR A 79 8.14 0.20 4.18
CA TYR A 79 8.83 1.47 4.02
C TYR A 79 7.82 2.53 3.57
N ILE A 80 7.71 3.61 4.35
CA ILE A 80 6.89 4.78 4.01
C ILE A 80 7.81 5.87 3.49
N ARG A 81 7.61 6.30 2.23
CA ARG A 81 8.40 7.40 1.63
C ARG A 81 7.73 8.76 1.78
N HIS A 82 6.40 8.80 1.70
CA HIS A 82 5.62 10.02 1.78
C HIS A 82 4.49 9.84 2.80
N TYR A 83 4.29 10.84 3.64
CA TYR A 83 3.22 10.92 4.63
C TYR A 83 2.85 12.38 4.86
N ASP A 84 1.58 12.62 5.18
CA ASP A 84 1.10 13.93 5.61
C ASP A 84 0.87 13.90 7.11
N VAL A 85 1.30 14.93 7.84
CA VAL A 85 0.91 15.12 9.25
C VAL A 85 -0.44 15.84 9.27
N LEU A 86 -1.47 15.19 9.80
CA LEU A 86 -2.82 15.76 9.89
C LEU A 86 -3.02 16.57 11.17
N ALA A 87 -2.46 16.09 12.28
CA ALA A 87 -2.56 16.75 13.57
C ALA A 87 -1.34 16.37 14.42
N GLU A 88 -0.85 17.32 15.21
CA GLU A 88 0.18 17.11 16.21
C GLU A 88 -0.13 17.93 17.46
N GLY A 89 0.22 17.39 18.62
CA GLY A 89 0.04 18.06 19.90
C GLY A 89 0.89 17.41 20.98
N GLN A 90 1.26 18.19 21.98
CA GLN A 90 1.95 17.69 23.16
C GLN A 90 0.98 17.72 24.33
N ASP A 91 0.90 16.62 25.07
CA ASP A 91 0.12 16.57 26.30
C ASP A 91 0.84 17.41 27.37
N PRO A 92 0.21 18.47 27.92
CA PRO A 92 0.87 19.39 28.84
C PRO A 92 1.23 18.77 30.20
N ILE A 93 0.66 17.61 30.54
CA ILE A 93 0.90 16.90 31.81
C ILE A 93 2.00 15.85 31.62
N ASP A 94 1.84 14.96 30.63
CA ASP A 94 2.74 13.82 30.44
C ASP A 94 3.95 14.12 29.56
N GLN A 95 4.02 15.32 28.98
CA GLN A 95 5.03 15.76 27.99
C GLN A 95 5.15 14.84 26.76
N VAL A 96 4.16 13.96 26.53
CA VAL A 96 4.13 13.04 25.39
C VAL A 96 3.64 13.75 24.14
N TYR A 97 4.38 13.61 23.05
CA TYR A 97 3.95 14.04 21.73
C TYR A 97 3.02 13.01 21.11
N LYS A 98 1.86 13.46 20.61
CA LYS A 98 0.91 12.67 19.82
C LYS A 98 0.86 13.24 18.41
N VAL A 99 0.99 12.37 17.42
CA VAL A 99 0.95 12.75 16.00
C VAL A 99 0.00 11.83 15.25
N LYS A 100 -0.88 12.41 14.44
CA LYS A 100 -1.73 11.70 13.48
C LYS A 100 -1.19 11.93 12.08
N VAL A 101 -0.84 10.83 11.40
CA VAL A 101 -0.31 10.86 10.03
C VAL A 101 -1.29 10.20 9.08
N ARG A 102 -1.28 10.65 7.82
CA ARG A 102 -1.98 10.05 6.69
C ARG A 102 -0.95 9.51 5.71
N VAL A 103 -1.06 8.22 5.39
CA VAL A 103 -0.08 7.51 4.56
C VAL A 103 -0.81 6.78 3.43
N PRO A 104 -0.44 7.01 2.15
CA PRO A 104 -0.96 6.20 1.07
C PRO A 104 -0.43 4.77 1.18
N SER A 105 -1.31 3.78 1.04
CA SER A 105 -0.97 2.37 1.24
C SER A 105 -1.39 1.48 0.08
N PHE A 106 -0.54 0.53 -0.27
CA PHE A 106 -0.83 -0.60 -1.14
C PHE A 106 0.02 -1.80 -0.71
N THR A 107 -0.43 -3.01 -1.01
CA THR A 107 0.28 -4.24 -0.63
C THR A 107 1.20 -4.67 -1.77
N ALA A 108 2.42 -5.10 -1.47
CA ALA A 108 3.36 -5.58 -2.46
C ALA A 108 4.01 -6.90 -2.04
N PHE A 109 4.01 -7.89 -2.93
CA PHE A 109 4.62 -9.20 -2.71
C PHE A 109 5.84 -9.38 -3.62
N LYS A 110 6.88 -10.04 -3.11
CA LYS A 110 7.95 -10.59 -3.96
C LYS A 110 7.41 -11.86 -4.61
N VAL A 111 7.41 -11.90 -5.93
CA VAL A 111 6.91 -13.04 -6.70
C VAL A 111 7.93 -13.47 -7.75
N LEU A 112 7.80 -14.70 -8.21
CA LEU A 112 8.54 -15.21 -9.35
C LEU A 112 7.56 -15.30 -10.52
N GLY A 113 7.92 -14.75 -11.68
CA GLY A 113 7.02 -14.70 -12.84
C GLY A 113 7.78 -14.62 -14.16
N ARG A 114 7.13 -15.07 -15.23
CA ARG A 114 7.70 -15.00 -16.58
C ARG A 114 6.60 -14.76 -17.63
N GLY A 115 6.94 -14.00 -18.66
CA GLY A 115 6.09 -13.83 -19.83
C GLY A 115 6.24 -14.99 -20.83
N LYS A 116 5.41 -14.99 -21.88
CA LYS A 116 5.44 -16.00 -22.96
C LYS A 116 6.76 -16.02 -23.73
N GLN A 117 7.51 -14.92 -23.71
CA GLN A 117 8.76 -14.75 -24.46
C GLN A 117 9.98 -15.45 -23.82
N GLY A 118 9.83 -16.08 -22.65
CA GLY A 118 10.89 -16.85 -22.01
C GLY A 118 11.94 -15.95 -21.35
N GLY A 119 11.94 -15.90 -20.02
CA GLY A 119 12.74 -14.96 -19.23
C GLY A 119 14.25 -15.21 -19.26
N ARG A 120 14.92 -14.87 -20.37
CA ARG A 120 16.38 -14.92 -20.47
C ARG A 120 16.96 -13.78 -19.63
N LEU A 121 18.01 -14.07 -18.85
CA LEU A 121 18.71 -13.06 -18.02
C LEU A 121 19.13 -11.81 -18.80
N LYS A 122 19.53 -12.00 -20.07
CA LYS A 122 19.99 -10.94 -20.96
C LYS A 122 18.90 -9.89 -21.30
N GLU A 123 17.64 -10.20 -21.02
CA GLU A 123 16.49 -9.33 -21.29
C GLU A 123 16.04 -8.54 -20.05
N LEU A 124 16.75 -8.67 -18.92
CA LEU A 124 16.43 -7.92 -17.71
C LEU A 124 16.95 -6.49 -17.80
N ALA A 125 16.02 -5.53 -17.88
CA ALA A 125 16.32 -4.09 -17.87
C ALA A 125 16.85 -3.56 -16.51
N TYR A 126 17.00 -4.39 -15.48
CA TYR A 126 17.43 -3.98 -14.15
C TYR A 126 18.63 -4.80 -13.62
N ARG A 127 19.44 -4.17 -12.77
CA ARG A 127 20.63 -4.81 -12.16
C ARG A 127 20.21 -5.91 -11.18
N VAL A 128 20.58 -7.14 -11.51
CA VAL A 128 20.44 -8.32 -10.65
C VAL A 128 21.71 -8.47 -9.82
N SER A 129 21.59 -8.86 -8.55
CA SER A 129 22.78 -9.18 -7.75
C SER A 129 23.50 -10.41 -8.34
N PRO A 130 24.84 -10.49 -8.25
CA PRO A 130 25.60 -11.60 -8.83
C PRO A 130 25.09 -12.99 -8.39
N GLU A 131 24.73 -13.15 -7.11
CA GLU A 131 24.17 -14.40 -6.57
C GLU A 131 22.83 -14.81 -7.20
N VAL A 132 21.97 -13.84 -7.52
CA VAL A 132 20.67 -14.11 -8.15
C VAL A 132 20.87 -14.40 -9.63
N ALA A 133 21.85 -13.77 -10.27
CA ALA A 133 22.18 -14.02 -11.66
C ALA A 133 22.69 -15.46 -11.86
N GLU A 134 23.62 -15.92 -11.03
CA GLU A 134 24.15 -17.28 -11.06
C GLU A 134 23.05 -18.33 -10.90
N LYS A 135 22.15 -18.15 -9.92
CA LYS A 135 20.99 -19.04 -9.69
C LYS A 135 20.01 -19.08 -10.86
N LEU A 136 19.84 -17.96 -11.55
CA LEU A 136 18.93 -17.86 -12.69
C LEU A 136 19.56 -18.50 -13.96
N GLU A 137 20.89 -18.46 -14.12
CA GLU A 137 21.62 -19.10 -15.22
C GLU A 137 21.67 -20.63 -15.11
N THR A 138 21.76 -21.18 -13.89
CA THR A 138 21.79 -22.65 -13.69
C THR A 138 20.40 -23.30 -13.80
N SER A 139 19.32 -22.53 -13.65
CA SER A 139 17.97 -23.07 -13.75
C SER A 139 17.49 -23.10 -15.21
N SER A 140 17.35 -24.29 -15.77
CA SER A 140 16.95 -24.51 -17.18
C SER A 140 15.55 -24.00 -17.55
N TYR A 141 14.78 -23.46 -16.58
CA TYR A 141 13.45 -22.87 -16.77
C TYR A 141 13.15 -21.69 -15.82
N GLY A 142 14.12 -20.81 -15.56
CA GLY A 142 14.05 -19.78 -14.52
C GLY A 142 12.85 -18.83 -14.57
N PHE A 143 12.12 -18.73 -13.44
CA PHE A 143 11.18 -17.63 -13.22
C PHE A 143 11.96 -16.38 -12.79
N ILE A 144 11.55 -15.20 -13.29
CA ILE A 144 12.23 -13.95 -12.98
C ILE A 144 11.62 -13.33 -11.71
N PRO A 145 12.43 -12.84 -10.76
CA PRO A 145 11.95 -12.05 -9.63
C PRO A 145 11.20 -10.78 -10.07
N LYS A 146 9.96 -10.63 -9.61
CA LYS A 146 9.06 -9.50 -9.89
C LYS A 146 8.38 -9.04 -8.60
N ARG A 147 7.73 -7.88 -8.65
CA ARG A 147 6.84 -7.40 -7.58
C ARG A 147 5.40 -7.50 -8.04
N LEU A 148 4.56 -8.15 -7.24
CA LEU A 148 3.11 -8.11 -7.39
C LEU A 148 2.58 -6.98 -6.53
N LEU A 149 1.93 -6.00 -7.14
CA LEU A 149 1.24 -4.93 -6.44
C LEU A 149 -0.24 -5.28 -6.35
N LEU A 150 -0.81 -5.24 -5.15
CA LEU A 150 -2.25 -5.35 -4.91
C LEU A 150 -2.75 -3.99 -4.42
N VAL A 151 -3.59 -3.39 -5.25
CA VAL A 151 -4.14 -2.05 -5.01
C VAL A 151 -5.65 -2.14 -5.21
N VAL A 152 -6.41 -1.78 -4.18
CA VAL A 152 -7.88 -1.71 -4.24
C VAL A 152 -8.25 -0.24 -4.20
N VAL A 153 -8.96 0.27 -5.20
CA VAL A 153 -9.35 1.69 -5.27
C VAL A 153 -10.81 1.82 -5.69
N PRO A 154 -11.48 2.96 -5.43
CA PRO A 154 -12.77 3.24 -6.02
C PRO A 154 -12.71 3.19 -7.55
N GLU A 155 -13.79 2.77 -8.19
CA GLU A 155 -13.88 2.61 -9.65
C GLU A 155 -13.44 3.88 -10.40
N ALA A 156 -13.88 5.05 -9.95
CA ALA A 156 -13.52 6.34 -10.52
C ALA A 156 -12.00 6.64 -10.53
N MET A 157 -11.22 5.97 -9.68
CA MET A 157 -9.76 6.12 -9.62
C MET A 157 -8.99 5.12 -10.45
N VAL A 158 -9.62 4.03 -10.92
CA VAL A 158 -8.96 2.97 -11.69
C VAL A 158 -8.18 3.52 -12.90
N PRO A 159 -8.75 4.37 -13.77
CA PRO A 159 -8.02 4.87 -14.95
C PRO A 159 -6.76 5.65 -14.57
N LYS A 160 -6.88 6.51 -13.55
CA LYS A 160 -5.77 7.34 -13.06
C LYS A 160 -4.66 6.51 -12.44
N VAL A 161 -4.99 5.47 -11.69
CA VAL A 161 -4.00 4.56 -11.07
C VAL A 161 -3.27 3.77 -12.15
N VAL A 162 -4.00 3.18 -13.10
CA VAL A 162 -3.42 2.40 -14.21
C VAL A 162 -2.47 3.28 -15.03
N GLU A 163 -2.91 4.46 -15.44
CA GLU A 163 -2.08 5.42 -16.20
C GLU A 163 -0.78 5.74 -15.45
N ARG A 164 -0.86 6.00 -14.14
CA ARG A 164 0.31 6.35 -13.34
C ARG A 164 1.28 5.18 -13.17
N ILE A 165 0.78 3.96 -12.96
CA ILE A 165 1.64 2.77 -12.87
C ILE A 165 2.38 2.55 -14.19
N ILE A 166 1.67 2.65 -15.33
CA ILE A 166 2.27 2.52 -16.67
C ILE A 166 3.35 3.59 -16.85
N ARG A 167 2.99 4.87 -16.66
CA ARG A 167 3.92 5.99 -16.90
C ARG A 167 5.22 5.89 -16.10
N VAL A 168 5.18 5.36 -14.87
CA VAL A 168 6.36 5.25 -14.00
C VAL A 168 7.20 4.01 -14.30
N ASN A 169 6.59 2.91 -14.73
CA ASN A 169 7.27 1.61 -14.87
C ASN A 169 7.56 1.20 -16.32
N GLN A 170 7.00 1.90 -17.30
CA GLN A 170 7.20 1.58 -18.71
C GLN A 170 8.61 1.98 -19.15
N SER A 171 9.42 0.98 -19.48
CA SER A 171 10.77 1.16 -20.05
C SER A 171 10.78 0.97 -21.57
N GLY A 172 9.77 0.28 -22.12
CA GLY A 172 9.72 -0.11 -23.52
C GLY A 172 10.39 -1.47 -23.79
N GLU A 173 11.07 -2.03 -22.80
CA GLU A 173 11.73 -3.32 -22.88
C GLU A 173 10.79 -4.48 -22.49
N HIS A 174 11.20 -5.70 -22.83
CA HIS A 174 10.49 -6.89 -22.41
C HIS A 174 10.54 -7.06 -20.88
N GLY A 175 9.38 -7.30 -20.27
CA GLY A 175 9.28 -7.64 -18.85
C GLY A 175 8.78 -6.53 -17.92
N ASP A 176 8.39 -5.37 -18.45
CA ASP A 176 7.72 -4.25 -17.73
C ASP A 176 6.52 -4.70 -16.89
N GLY A 177 5.87 -5.80 -17.30
CA GLY A 177 4.86 -6.49 -16.50
C GLY A 177 3.48 -6.43 -17.13
N LYS A 178 2.47 -6.69 -16.30
CA LYS A 178 1.05 -6.67 -16.68
C LYS A 178 0.25 -6.09 -15.53
N ILE A 179 -0.81 -5.35 -15.86
CA ILE A 179 -1.79 -4.85 -14.90
C ILE A 179 -3.08 -5.60 -15.15
N PHE A 180 -3.65 -6.17 -14.09
CA PHE A 180 -4.95 -6.82 -14.11
C PHE A 180 -5.91 -5.95 -13.30
N VAL A 181 -7.03 -5.57 -13.91
CA VAL A 181 -8.12 -4.86 -13.25
C VAL A 181 -9.22 -5.88 -13.01
N LEU A 182 -9.52 -6.13 -11.74
CA LEU A 182 -10.56 -7.07 -11.33
C LEU A 182 -11.63 -6.29 -10.55
N PRO A 183 -12.92 -6.43 -10.89
CA PRO A 183 -14.00 -5.85 -10.10
C PRO A 183 -14.07 -6.55 -8.74
N MET A 184 -14.42 -5.79 -7.70
CA MET A 184 -14.66 -6.30 -6.35
C MET A 184 -16.13 -6.12 -6.04
N GLU A 185 -16.81 -7.20 -5.64
CA GLU A 185 -18.24 -7.17 -5.32
C GLU A 185 -18.52 -6.52 -3.96
N GLY A 186 -17.57 -6.60 -3.02
CA GLY A 186 -17.72 -6.03 -1.70
C GLY A 186 -16.39 -5.83 -0.98
N VAL A 187 -16.38 -4.88 -0.05
CA VAL A 187 -15.24 -4.59 0.84
C VAL A 187 -15.80 -4.47 2.26
N PHE A 188 -15.18 -5.15 3.21
CA PHE A 188 -15.62 -5.20 4.60
C PHE A 188 -14.44 -4.97 5.54
N ARG A 189 -14.61 -4.10 6.53
CA ARG A 189 -13.59 -3.87 7.56
C ARG A 189 -13.86 -4.77 8.76
N VAL A 190 -13.02 -5.78 8.95
CA VAL A 190 -13.19 -6.80 10.02
C VAL A 190 -13.34 -6.19 11.42
N ARG A 191 -12.61 -5.11 11.73
CA ARG A 191 -12.60 -4.50 13.07
C ARG A 191 -13.91 -3.78 13.42
N THR A 192 -14.54 -3.13 12.44
CA THR A 192 -15.67 -2.22 12.67
C THR A 192 -16.98 -2.72 12.08
N GLY A 193 -16.93 -3.67 11.14
CA GLY A 193 -18.08 -4.12 10.37
C GLY A 193 -18.51 -3.14 9.27
N GLU A 194 -17.75 -2.07 9.02
CA GLU A 194 -18.05 -1.12 7.94
C GLU A 194 -17.94 -1.79 6.57
N GLU A 195 -18.72 -1.31 5.61
CA GLU A 195 -18.85 -1.87 4.26
C GLU A 195 -18.53 -0.84 3.16
N GLY A 196 -18.17 -1.33 1.97
CA GLY A 196 -18.00 -0.51 0.77
C GLY A 196 -16.87 0.52 0.89
N LEU A 197 -17.17 1.79 0.59
CA LEU A 197 -16.17 2.86 0.63
C LEU A 197 -15.72 3.18 2.06
N GLU A 198 -16.60 3.09 3.05
CA GLU A 198 -16.23 3.29 4.46
C GLU A 198 -15.27 2.21 4.94
N ALA A 199 -15.43 0.97 4.46
CA ALA A 199 -14.46 -0.09 4.73
C ALA A 199 -13.08 0.21 4.11
N LEU A 200 -13.08 0.84 2.92
CA LEU A 200 -11.88 1.18 2.17
C LEU A 200 -11.12 2.41 2.73
N PHE A 201 -11.79 3.32 3.46
CA PHE A 201 -11.24 4.63 3.91
C PHE A 201 -11.22 4.85 5.43
#